data_AF-A0A3C0FSL7-F1
#
_entry.id   AF-A0A3C0FSL7-F1
#
_cell.length_a   1.000
_cell.length_b   1.000
_cell.length_c   1.000
_cell.angle_alpha   90.00
_cell.angle_beta   90.00
_cell.angle_gamma   90.00
#
_symmetry.space_group_name_H-M   'P 1'
#
loop_
_entity.id
_entity.type
_entity.pdbx_description
1 polymer ?
#
loop_
_entity_poly.entity_id
_entity_poly.type
_entity_poly.pdbx_seq_one_letter_code
_entity_poly.pdbx_strand_id
1 'polypeptide(L)'
;MTQVNQPIQNSKNDMPQDGWIDRFMPEAVRPYLKLLRLDRPIGTWLLLLPCWWSTAMAGGLTDAVTTKQIVIMMALFGVGAVIMRGAGCVINDLADRNFDGQVERTTTRPLPSGQVKVWQALLFLGFMM
;
A
#
# COMPACT_ATOMS: atom_id res chain seq x y z
N MET A 1 32.10 -3.77 28.60
CA MET A 1 30.69 -3.64 29.04
C MET A 1 30.05 -2.50 28.27
N THR A 2 29.43 -2.80 27.14
CA THR A 2 28.47 -1.91 26.47
C THR A 2 27.53 -2.82 25.70
N GLN A 3 26.53 -3.34 26.42
CA GLN A 3 25.40 -4.03 25.84
C GLN A 3 24.69 -3.03 24.92
N VAL A 4 24.89 -3.15 23.61
CA VAL A 4 24.07 -2.50 22.59
C VAL A 4 22.69 -3.13 22.73
N ASN A 5 21.86 -2.54 23.58
CA ASN A 5 20.48 -2.89 23.80
C ASN A 5 19.69 -2.49 22.54
N GLN A 6 19.81 -3.29 21.48
CA GLN A 6 18.83 -3.26 20.40
C GLN A 6 17.53 -3.77 21.00
N PRO A 7 16.43 -2.98 21.02
CA PRO A 7 15.15 -3.53 21.42
C PRO A 7 14.86 -4.68 20.46
N ILE A 8 14.80 -5.89 21.00
CA ILE A 8 14.38 -7.09 20.29
C ILE A 8 13.08 -6.72 19.59
N GLN A 9 13.16 -6.46 18.28
CA GLN A 9 11.98 -6.16 17.49
C GLN A 9 11.04 -7.33 17.68
N ASN A 10 9.86 -7.03 18.19
CA ASN A 10 8.84 -8.00 18.52
C ASN A 10 8.41 -8.70 17.21
N SER A 11 9.14 -9.74 16.84
CA SER A 11 9.10 -10.51 15.59
C SER A 11 7.77 -11.24 15.35
N LYS A 12 6.78 -11.04 16.22
CA LYS A 12 5.46 -11.63 16.10
C LYS A 12 4.49 -10.84 15.23
N ASN A 13 4.70 -9.53 15.05
CA ASN A 13 3.73 -8.67 14.33
C ASN A 13 4.10 -8.49 12.87
N ASP A 14 3.10 -8.62 12.00
CA ASP A 14 3.31 -8.52 10.56
C ASP A 14 3.63 -7.11 10.06
N MET A 15 3.27 -6.07 10.81
CA MET A 15 3.54 -4.69 10.44
C MET A 15 4.76 -4.16 11.21
N PRO A 16 5.78 -3.64 10.52
CA PRO A 16 6.89 -2.94 11.16
C PRO A 16 6.34 -1.79 12.00
N GLN A 17 6.73 -1.71 13.27
CA GLN A 17 6.30 -0.67 14.21
C GLN A 17 7.22 0.55 14.24
N ASP A 18 8.09 0.70 13.23
CA ASP A 18 9.08 1.78 13.16
C ASP A 18 9.44 2.12 11.70
N GLY A 19 8.42 2.06 10.83
CA GLY A 19 8.60 2.33 9.40
C GLY A 19 8.80 3.82 9.10
N TRP A 20 9.18 4.15 7.87
CA TRP A 20 9.25 5.54 7.41
C TRP A 20 7.89 6.26 7.56
N ILE A 21 6.77 5.54 7.47
CA ILE A 21 5.42 6.06 7.75
C ILE A 21 5.30 6.52 9.21
N ASP A 22 5.80 5.74 10.18
CA ASP A 22 5.72 6.09 11.60
C ASP A 22 6.62 7.28 11.95
N ARG A 23 7.73 7.45 11.22
CA ARG A 23 8.69 8.54 11.43
C ARG A 23 8.27 9.88 10.82
N PHE A 24 7.64 9.86 9.65
CA PHE A 24 7.35 11.09 8.90
C PHE A 24 5.89 11.52 8.91
N MET A 25 4.94 10.65 9.27
CA MET A 25 3.51 10.94 9.12
C MET A 25 2.82 11.24 10.46
N PRO A 26 1.86 12.18 10.50
CA PRO A 26 1.04 12.44 11.68
C PRO A 26 0.21 11.22 12.09
N GLU A 27 -0.04 11.05 13.39
CA GLU A 27 -0.70 9.85 13.94
C GLU A 27 -2.07 9.54 13.32
N ALA A 28 -2.81 10.58 12.91
CA ALA A 28 -4.13 10.43 12.31
C ALA A 28 -4.12 9.75 10.92
N VAL A 29 -3.03 9.89 10.14
CA VAL A 29 -2.91 9.33 8.78
C VAL A 29 -2.12 8.03 8.73
N ARG A 30 -1.30 7.73 9.75
CA ARG A 30 -0.57 6.46 9.87
C ARG A 30 -1.44 5.22 9.62
N PRO A 31 -2.63 5.06 10.22
CA PRO A 31 -3.42 3.84 10.02
C PRO A 31 -3.96 3.71 8.58
N TYR A 32 -4.30 4.82 7.90
CA TYR A 32 -4.73 4.81 6.50
C TYR A 32 -3.58 4.47 5.55
N LEU A 33 -2.38 5.00 5.80
CA LEU A 33 -1.20 4.72 4.98
C LEU A 33 -0.70 3.27 5.16
N LYS A 34 -0.83 2.72 6.37
CA LYS A 34 -0.59 1.30 6.65
C LYS A 34 -1.65 0.40 6.01
N LEU A 35 -2.92 0.82 6.00
CA LEU A 35 -4.01 0.12 5.32
C LEU A 35 -3.77 0.03 3.81
N LEU A 36 -3.25 1.11 3.21
CA LEU A 36 -2.83 1.13 1.81
C LEU A 36 -1.59 0.26 1.52
N ARG A 37 -0.93 -0.28 2.55
CA ARG A 37 0.36 -0.97 2.47
C ARG A 37 1.43 -0.16 1.74
N LEU A 38 1.42 1.17 1.91
CA LEU A 38 2.44 2.05 1.31
C LEU A 38 3.84 1.77 1.87
N ASP A 39 3.94 1.10 3.02
CA ASP A 39 5.20 0.63 3.58
C ASP A 39 5.89 -0.42 2.70
N ARG A 40 5.15 -1.12 1.83
CA ARG A 40 5.65 -2.21 0.97
C ARG A 40 5.44 -1.91 -0.51
N PRO A 41 6.35 -1.15 -1.14
CA PRO A 41 6.20 -0.77 -2.54
C PRO A 41 6.30 -1.96 -3.50
N ILE A 42 6.75 -3.14 -3.03
CA ILE A 42 6.92 -4.35 -3.84
C ILE A 42 5.65 -4.72 -4.64
N GLY A 43 4.48 -4.54 -4.03
CA GLY A 43 3.20 -4.84 -4.66
C GLY A 43 2.84 -3.84 -5.77
N THR A 44 3.17 -2.56 -5.56
CA THR A 44 2.98 -1.50 -6.55
C THR A 44 3.93 -1.69 -7.73
N TRP A 45 5.19 -2.01 -7.48
CA TRP A 45 6.17 -2.31 -8.54
C TRP A 45 5.73 -3.48 -9.42
N LEU A 46 5.13 -4.50 -8.81
CA LEU A 46 4.62 -5.67 -9.54
C LEU A 46 3.51 -5.30 -10.54
N LEU A 47 2.66 -4.33 -10.22
CA LEU A 47 1.66 -3.79 -11.17
C LEU A 47 2.28 -2.80 -12.17
N LEU A 48 3.20 -1.96 -11.71
CA LEU A 48 3.72 -0.85 -12.49
C LEU A 48 4.66 -1.28 -13.61
N LEU A 49 5.57 -2.22 -13.32
CA LEU A 49 6.54 -2.72 -14.29
C LEU A 49 5.89 -3.25 -15.58
N PRO A 50 4.91 -4.18 -15.54
CA PRO A 50 4.28 -4.67 -16.78
C PRO A 50 3.52 -3.56 -17.53
N CYS A 51 2.91 -2.59 -16.82
CA CYS A 51 2.22 -1.46 -17.46
C CYS A 51 3.20 -0.55 -18.20
N TRP A 52 4.36 -0.26 -17.61
CA TRP A 52 5.40 0.55 -18.25
C TRP A 52 6.05 -0.16 -19.43
N TRP A 53 6.33 -1.46 -19.32
CA TRP A 53 6.82 -2.25 -20.45
C TRP A 53 5.81 -2.26 -21.61
N SER A 54 4.53 -2.47 -21.31
CA SER A 54 3.47 -2.42 -22.32
C SER A 54 3.38 -1.04 -22.99
N THR A 55 3.45 0.03 -22.21
CA THR A 55 3.40 1.42 -22.74
C THR A 55 4.61 1.74 -23.61
N ALA A 56 5.81 1.33 -23.19
CA ALA A 56 7.04 1.53 -23.96
C ALA A 56 7.02 0.77 -25.29
N MET A 57 6.55 -0.48 -25.29
CA MET A 57 6.38 -1.26 -26.53
C MET A 57 5.31 -0.66 -27.44
N ALA A 58 4.18 -0.23 -26.89
CA ALA A 58 3.10 0.40 -27.65
C ALA A 58 3.54 1.71 -28.33
N GLY A 59 4.35 2.52 -27.66
CA GLY A 59 4.90 3.75 -28.21
C GLY A 59 5.89 3.55 -29.36
N GLY A 60 6.55 2.40 -29.45
CA GLY A 60 7.46 2.07 -30.55
C GLY A 60 6.79 1.48 -31.79
N LEU A 61 5.50 1.17 -31.72
CA LEU A 61 4.75 0.50 -32.80
C LEU A 61 3.99 1.48 -33.71
N THR A 62 3.87 2.76 -33.35
CA THR A 62 3.08 3.71 -34.14
C THR A 62 3.64 5.14 -34.07
N ASP A 63 3.79 5.78 -35.22
CA ASP A 63 4.24 7.18 -35.31
C ASP A 63 3.18 8.20 -34.82
N ALA A 64 1.95 7.73 -34.60
CA ALA A 64 0.84 8.56 -34.11
C ALA A 64 0.96 8.91 -32.61
N VAL A 65 1.79 8.18 -31.85
CA VAL A 65 1.93 8.39 -30.41
C VAL A 65 3.12 9.29 -30.11
N THR A 66 2.86 10.49 -29.62
CA THR A 66 3.92 11.43 -29.25
C THR A 66 4.59 11.00 -27.94
N THR A 67 5.89 11.27 -27.78
CA THR A 67 6.64 11.08 -26.52
C THR A 67 5.91 11.67 -25.30
N LYS A 68 5.24 12.81 -25.47
CA LYS A 68 4.42 13.44 -24.43
C LYS A 68 3.27 12.53 -23.95
N GLN A 69 2.59 11.83 -24.86
CA GLN A 69 1.51 10.91 -24.52
C GLN A 69 2.04 9.70 -23.75
N ILE A 70 3.19 9.15 -24.16
CA ILE A 70 3.85 8.03 -23.45
C ILE A 70 4.15 8.43 -22.00
N VAL A 71 4.76 9.60 -21.79
CA VAL A 71 5.08 10.09 -20.43
C VAL A 71 3.81 10.28 -19.60
N ILE A 72 2.74 10.83 -20.18
CA ILE A 72 1.45 10.97 -19.48
C ILE A 72 0.88 9.59 -19.11
N MET A 73 0.92 8.62 -20.02
CA MET A 73 0.42 7.26 -19.76
C MET A 73 1.24 6.56 -18.68
N MET A 74 2.57 6.69 -18.70
CA MET A 74 3.43 6.14 -17.66
C MET A 74 3.11 6.74 -16.28
N ALA A 75 2.85 8.05 -16.21
CA ALA A 75 2.45 8.72 -14.97
C ALA A 75 1.06 8.24 -14.49
N LEU A 76 0.09 8.14 -15.40
CA LEU A 76 -1.25 7.63 -15.09
C LEU A 76 -1.21 6.19 -14.58
N PHE A 77 -0.42 5.31 -15.22
CA PHE A 77 -0.23 3.94 -14.73
C PHE A 77 0.52 3.90 -13.39
N GLY A 78 1.43 4.84 -13.14
CA GLY A 78 2.07 5.02 -11.83
C GLY A 78 1.07 5.30 -10.72
N VAL A 79 0.23 6.33 -10.92
CA VAL A 79 -0.81 6.71 -9.95
C VAL A 79 -1.85 5.60 -9.81
N GLY A 80 -2.31 5.04 -10.94
CA GLY A 80 -3.27 3.93 -10.97
C GLY A 80 -2.76 2.69 -10.25
N ALA A 81 -1.49 2.31 -10.40
CA ALA A 81 -0.91 1.16 -9.71
C ALA A 81 -0.91 1.34 -8.19
N VAL A 82 -0.60 2.55 -7.69
CA VAL A 82 -0.65 2.87 -6.26
C VAL A 82 -2.08 2.79 -5.74
N ILE A 83 -3.02 3.44 -6.43
CA ILE A 83 -4.44 3.46 -6.05
C ILE A 83 -5.04 2.06 -6.06
N MET A 84 -4.83 1.30 -7.14
CA MET A 84 -5.39 -0.05 -7.32
C MET A 84 -4.82 -1.05 -6.31
N ARG A 85 -3.51 -0.97 -6.00
CA ARG A 85 -2.90 -1.77 -4.93
C ARG A 85 -3.50 -1.42 -3.58
N GLY A 86 -3.62 -0.12 -3.30
CA GLY A 86 -4.22 0.40 -2.07
C GLY A 86 -5.65 -0.09 -1.88
N ALA A 87 -6.50 0.08 -2.88
CA ALA A 87 -7.88 -0.37 -2.88
C ALA A 87 -8.00 -1.89 -2.69
N GLY A 88 -7.19 -2.68 -3.41
CA GLY A 88 -7.16 -4.14 -3.23
C GLY A 88 -6.73 -4.56 -1.82
N CYS A 89 -5.80 -3.83 -1.19
CA CYS A 89 -5.41 -4.08 0.19
C CYS A 89 -6.54 -3.75 1.18
N VAL A 90 -7.24 -2.64 0.98
CA VAL A 90 -8.40 -2.25 1.80
C VAL A 90 -9.52 -3.28 1.70
N ILE A 91 -9.83 -3.76 0.50
CA ILE A 91 -10.85 -4.80 0.27
C ILE A 91 -10.46 -6.11 0.96
N ASN A 92 -9.20 -6.56 0.81
CA ASN A 92 -8.72 -7.77 1.47
C ASN A 92 -8.78 -7.65 2.98
N ASP A 93 -8.33 -6.53 3.56
CA ASP A 93 -8.35 -6.35 5.00
C ASP A 93 -9.79 -6.22 5.55
N LEU A 94 -10.74 -5.72 4.73
CA LEU A 94 -12.17 -5.70 5.07
C LEU A 94 -12.77 -7.11 5.09
N ALA A 95 -12.41 -7.96 4.14
CA ALA A 95 -12.85 -9.35 4.07
C ALA A 95 -12.21 -10.21 5.18
N ASP A 96 -10.91 -10.00 5.45
CA ASP A 96 -10.12 -10.78 6.40
C ASP A 96 -10.32 -10.35 7.86
N ARG A 97 -11.07 -9.27 8.13
CA ARG A 97 -11.21 -8.65 9.47
C ARG A 97 -11.58 -9.63 10.59
N ASN A 98 -12.42 -10.62 10.30
CA ASN A 98 -12.92 -11.58 11.30
C ASN A 98 -11.87 -12.67 11.59
N PHE A 99 -11.05 -13.02 10.60
CA PHE A 99 -10.00 -14.02 10.71
C PHE A 99 -8.70 -13.41 11.28
N ASP A 100 -8.37 -12.18 10.89
CA ASP A 100 -7.20 -11.47 11.38
C ASP A 100 -7.27 -11.13 12.88
N GLY A 101 -8.47 -11.05 13.46
CA GLY A 101 -8.65 -10.89 14.90
C GLY A 101 -8.36 -12.15 15.73
N GLN A 102 -8.25 -13.31 15.08
CA GLN A 102 -8.05 -14.61 15.74
C GLN A 102 -6.59 -15.10 15.67
N VAL A 103 -5.70 -14.37 14.99
CA VAL A 103 -4.30 -14.75 14.77
C VAL A 103 -3.38 -13.71 15.41
N GLU A 104 -2.55 -14.13 16.38
CA GLU A 104 -1.62 -13.24 17.12
C GLU A 104 -0.82 -12.31 16.19
N ARG A 105 -0.43 -12.80 15.01
CA ARG A 105 0.39 -12.08 14.01
C ARG A 105 -0.33 -10.93 13.31
N THR A 106 -1.65 -11.00 13.11
CA THR A 106 -2.44 -10.02 12.35
C THR A 106 -3.40 -9.19 13.19
N THR A 107 -3.48 -9.47 14.49
CA THR A 107 -4.21 -8.67 15.49
C THR A 107 -3.84 -7.18 15.49
N THR A 108 -2.62 -6.84 15.07
CA THR A 108 -2.12 -5.45 15.04
C THR A 108 -2.52 -4.67 13.78
N ARG A 109 -3.27 -5.27 12.84
CA ARG A 109 -3.75 -4.56 11.64
C ARG A 109 -4.78 -3.47 11.98
N PRO A 110 -4.88 -2.38 11.20
CA PRO A 110 -5.70 -1.21 11.57
C PRO A 110 -7.20 -1.50 11.73
N LEU A 111 -7.72 -2.47 10.95
CA LEU A 111 -9.13 -2.90 11.00
C LEU A 111 -9.45 -3.80 12.21
N PRO A 112 -8.74 -4.91 12.46
CA PRO A 112 -8.99 -5.77 13.63
C PRO A 112 -8.58 -5.12 14.97
N SER A 113 -7.60 -4.21 14.97
CA SER A 113 -7.21 -3.43 16.17
C SER A 113 -8.15 -2.26 16.47
N GLY A 114 -9.14 -1.98 15.61
CA GLY A 114 -10.11 -0.90 15.81
C GLY A 114 -9.58 0.52 15.57
N GLN A 115 -8.36 0.67 15.03
CA GLN A 115 -7.78 1.97 14.67
C GLN A 115 -8.51 2.64 13.50
N VAL A 116 -9.12 1.85 12.61
CA VAL A 116 -9.96 2.33 11.50
C VAL A 116 -11.32 1.64 11.58
N LYS A 117 -12.40 2.43 11.65
CA LYS A 117 -13.75 1.86 11.60
C LYS A 117 -14.02 1.32 10.19
N VAL A 118 -14.76 0.22 10.09
CA VAL A 118 -15.18 -0.37 8.79
C VAL A 118 -15.84 0.67 7.87
N TRP A 119 -16.68 1.54 8.42
CA TRP A 119 -17.30 2.64 7.66
C TRP A 119 -16.28 3.65 7.10
N GLN A 120 -15.20 3.94 7.82
CA GLN A 120 -14.12 4.81 7.34
C GLN A 120 -13.32 4.13 6.23
N ALA A 121 -13.06 2.83 6.35
CA ALA A 121 -12.41 2.05 5.30
C ALA A 121 -13.27 1.99 4.02
N LEU A 122 -14.59 1.85 4.15
CA LEU A 122 -15.54 1.88 3.03
C LEU A 122 -15.63 3.24 2.35
N LEU A 123 -15.72 4.34 3.12
CA LEU A 123 -15.69 5.70 2.57
C LEU A 123 -14.37 5.98 1.85
N PHE A 124 -13.26 5.52 2.43
CA PHE A 124 -11.94 5.67 1.83
C PHE A 124 -11.81 4.85 0.54
N LEU A 125 -12.30 3.61 0.52
CA LEU A 125 -12.37 2.79 -0.69
C LEU A 125 -13.23 3.46 -1.78
N GLY A 126 -14.39 4.00 -1.41
CA GLY A 126 -15.27 4.72 -2.33
C GLY A 126 -14.67 6.02 -2.87
N PHE A 127 -13.73 6.65 -2.15
CA PHE A 127 -12.98 7.79 -2.65
C PHE A 127 -11.86 7.38 -3.63
N MET A 128 -11.36 6.15 -3.55
CA MET A 128 -10.27 5.65 -4.39
C MET A 128 -10.73 5.01 -5.71
N MET A 129 -12.01 4.64 -5.83
CA MET A 129 -12.65 4.12 -7.05
C MET A 129 -13.12 5.26 -7.96
#